data_AF-A0A9D5SQ07-F1
#
_entry.id   AF-A0A9D5SQ07-F1
#
_cell.length_a   1.000
_cell.length_b   1.000
_cell.length_c   1.000
_cell.angle_alpha   90.00
_cell.angle_beta   90.00
_cell.angle_gamma   90.00
#
_symmetry.space_group_name_H-M   'P 1'
#
loop_
_entity.id
_entity.type
_entity.pdbx_description
1 polymer ?
#
loop_
_entity_poly.entity_id
_entity_poly.type
_entity_poly.pdbx_seq_one_letter_code
_entity_poly.pdbx_strand_id
1 'polypeptide(L)'
;MEQTMSRYIDAEIIPSLFDEEFKKTRVLILNGETHLDNLAEGFLEADRVIQKIPTADVVELKHGKWDRTPIDKDIFQTIRCSECGKQALFAFNVNAFGDQELFRFPSEYCPSCGAKMDGKEQNR
;
A
#
# COMPACT_ATOMS: atom_id res chain seq x y z
N MET A 1 -21.78 -2.13 2.42
CA MET A 1 -20.77 -2.37 3.47
C MET A 1 -19.74 -1.27 3.35
N GLU A 2 -19.71 -0.37 4.31
CA GLU A 2 -18.71 0.69 4.39
C GLU A 2 -17.36 0.03 4.73
N GLN A 3 -16.42 0.00 3.79
CA GLN A 3 -15.09 -0.55 4.04
C GLN A 3 -14.34 0.43 4.95
N THR A 4 -14.27 0.12 6.25
CA THR A 4 -13.38 0.84 7.16
C THR A 4 -11.95 0.57 6.70
N MET A 5 -11.28 1.58 6.14
CA MET A 5 -9.87 1.46 5.78
C MET A 5 -9.05 1.24 7.05
N SER A 6 -8.36 0.10 7.12
CA SER A 6 -7.46 -0.17 8.24
C SER A 6 -6.29 0.79 8.18
N ARG A 7 -6.05 1.52 9.27
CA ARG A 7 -4.88 2.38 9.43
C ARG A 7 -3.68 1.52 9.80
N TYR A 8 -2.66 1.51 8.97
CA TYR A 8 -1.40 0.83 9.27
C TYR A 8 -0.48 1.74 10.10
N ILE A 9 0.33 1.12 10.95
CA ILE A 9 1.38 1.76 11.73
C ILE A 9 2.72 1.20 11.27
N ASP A 10 3.73 2.07 11.18
CA ASP A 10 5.09 1.66 10.87
C ASP A 10 5.70 1.01 12.11
N ALA A 11 5.85 -0.31 12.08
CA ALA A 11 6.37 -1.08 13.20
C ALA A 11 7.84 -0.75 13.54
N GLU A 12 8.62 -0.23 12.58
CA GLU A 12 10.03 0.14 12.79
C GLU A 12 10.16 1.47 13.54
N ILE A 13 9.18 2.37 13.37
CA ILE A 13 9.17 3.68 14.03
C ILE A 13 8.70 3.58 15.49
N ILE A 14 7.75 2.70 15.80
CA ILE A 14 7.09 2.62 17.12
C ILE A 14 8.07 2.52 18.31
N PRO A 15 9.11 1.67 18.29
CA PRO A 15 10.06 1.59 19.42
C PRO A 15 10.72 2.93 19.75
N SER A 16 11.06 3.72 18.73
CA SER A 16 11.69 5.04 18.92
C SER A 16 10.74 6.05 19.56
N LEU A 17 9.47 6.05 19.15
CA LEU A 17 8.44 6.90 19.74
C LEU A 17 8.17 6.54 21.20
N PHE A 18 8.12 5.25 21.52
CA PHE A 18 7.97 4.77 22.89
C PHE A 18 9.17 5.15 23.78
N ASP A 19 10.38 5.00 23.28
CA ASP A 19 11.61 5.38 24.01
C ASP A 19 11.68 6.89 24.26
N GLU A 20 11.26 7.73 23.30
CA GLU A 20 11.20 9.18 23.49
C GLU A 20 10.26 9.57 24.64
N GLU A 21 9.04 9.03 24.64
CA GLU A 21 8.05 9.30 25.69
C GLU A 21 8.50 8.72 27.04
N PHE A 22 9.04 7.51 27.06
CA PHE A 22 9.61 6.91 28.27
C PHE A 22 10.71 7.79 28.88
N LYS A 23 11.62 8.32 28.05
CA LYS A 23 12.67 9.25 28.52
C LYS A 23 12.09 10.51 29.15
N LYS A 24 11.03 11.09 28.57
CA LYS A 24 10.32 12.25 29.15
C LYS A 24 9.74 11.89 30.52
N THR A 25 9.05 10.76 30.63
CA THR A 25 8.50 10.28 31.91
C THR A 25 9.61 10.04 32.95
N ARG A 26 10.73 9.44 32.56
CA ARG A 26 11.88 9.19 33.44
C ARG A 26 12.48 10.47 34.00
N VAL A 27 12.56 11.54 33.21
CA VAL A 27 13.02 12.85 33.70
C VAL A 27 12.09 13.39 34.79
N LEU A 28 10.77 13.27 34.62
CA LEU A 28 9.80 13.72 35.62
C LEU A 28 9.90 12.93 36.93
N ILE A 29 10.03 11.60 36.83
CA ILE A 29 10.25 10.72 37.99
C ILE A 29 11.50 11.13 38.76
N LEU A 30 12.62 11.36 38.06
CA LEU A 30 13.87 11.81 38.66
C LEU A 30 13.75 13.18 39.34
N ASN A 31 12.82 14.02 38.88
CA ASN A 31 12.51 15.32 39.48
C ASN A 31 11.50 15.23 40.65
N GLY A 32 11.10 14.03 41.06
CA GLY A 32 10.25 13.80 42.24
C GLY A 32 8.82 13.35 41.94
N GLU A 33 8.41 13.27 40.66
CA GLU A 33 7.09 12.79 40.24
C GLU A 33 7.01 11.25 40.26
N THR A 34 7.31 10.66 41.43
CA THR A 34 7.37 9.20 41.65
C THR A 34 6.04 8.48 41.38
N HIS A 35 4.91 9.20 41.40
CA HIS A 35 3.60 8.65 41.04
C HIS A 35 3.54 8.15 39.58
N LEU A 36 4.51 8.53 38.74
CA LEU A 36 4.63 8.10 37.34
C LEU A 36 5.42 6.79 37.16
N ASP A 37 5.93 6.16 38.22
CA ASP A 37 6.68 4.89 38.11
C ASP A 37 5.86 3.79 37.40
N ASN A 38 4.57 3.67 37.72
CA ASN A 38 3.66 2.73 37.05
C ASN A 38 3.48 3.04 35.55
N LEU A 39 3.56 4.31 35.16
CA LEU A 39 3.50 4.71 33.75
C LEU A 39 4.77 4.28 33.01
N ALA A 40 5.94 4.42 33.65
CA ALA A 40 7.20 3.95 33.09
C ALA A 40 7.23 2.43 32.89
N GLU A 41 6.67 1.66 33.82
CA GLU A 41 6.45 0.21 33.64
C GLU A 41 5.47 -0.09 32.50
N GLY A 42 4.40 0.69 32.38
CA GLY A 42 3.42 0.56 31.30
C GLY A 42 4.02 0.70 29.90
N PHE A 43 4.95 1.62 29.69
CA PHE A 43 5.67 1.76 28.41
C PHE A 43 6.46 0.49 28.06
N LEU A 44 7.14 -0.12 29.03
CA LEU A 44 7.93 -1.33 28.81
C LEU A 44 7.04 -2.53 28.45
N GLU A 45 5.91 -2.69 29.13
CA GLU A 45 4.98 -3.79 28.81
C GLU A 45 4.29 -3.59 27.47
N ALA A 46 3.92 -2.36 27.12
CA ALA A 46 3.32 -2.05 25.82
C ALA A 46 4.29 -2.33 24.66
N ASP A 47 5.57 -1.94 24.78
CA ASP A 47 6.60 -2.24 23.77
C ASP A 47 6.77 -3.77 23.57
N ARG A 48 6.81 -4.54 24.67
CA ARG A 48 6.87 -6.01 24.61
C ARG A 48 5.66 -6.63 23.91
N VAL A 49 4.46 -6.08 24.11
CA VAL A 49 3.25 -6.57 23.44
C VAL A 49 3.34 -6.25 21.95
N ILE A 50 3.69 -5.01 21.59
CA ILE A 50 3.78 -4.56 20.19
C ILE A 50 4.78 -5.40 19.40
N GLN A 51 5.95 -5.70 19.96
CA GLN A 51 6.97 -6.53 19.30
C GLN A 51 6.54 -7.99 19.05
N LYS A 52 5.49 -8.46 19.71
CA LYS A 52 4.94 -9.82 19.52
C LYS A 52 3.77 -9.87 18.53
N ILE A 53 3.24 -8.72 18.13
CA ILE A 53 2.11 -8.66 17.19
C ILE A 53 2.66 -8.92 15.77
N PRO A 54 2.04 -9.83 14.99
CA PRO A 54 2.40 -10.00 13.59
C PRO A 54 2.27 -8.69 12.80
N THR A 55 3.29 -8.35 12.03
CA THR A 55 3.27 -7.19 11.14
C THR A 55 2.84 -7.61 9.74
N ALA A 56 2.25 -6.68 9.01
CA ALA A 56 1.94 -6.85 7.59
C ALA A 56 2.84 -5.91 6.77
N ASP A 57 3.49 -6.45 5.74
CA ASP A 57 4.21 -5.64 4.77
C ASP A 57 3.20 -4.91 3.90
N VAL A 58 3.02 -3.62 4.17
CA VAL A 58 2.09 -2.78 3.44
C VAL A 58 2.82 -1.81 2.56
N VAL A 59 2.37 -1.76 1.32
CA VAL A 59 2.74 -0.71 0.37
C VAL A 59 1.51 0.14 0.10
N GLU A 60 1.73 1.44 -0.06
CA GLU A 60 0.65 2.34 -0.46
C GLU A 60 0.04 1.83 -1.78
N LEU A 61 -1.28 1.76 -1.83
CA LEU A 61 -1.98 1.33 -3.04
C LEU A 61 -1.75 2.35 -4.13
N LYS A 62 -0.99 1.97 -5.16
CA LYS A 62 -0.85 2.80 -6.35
C LYS A 62 -2.12 2.73 -7.17
N HIS A 63 -2.54 3.88 -7.69
CA HIS A 63 -3.67 4.00 -8.60
C HIS A 63 -3.12 4.26 -9.99
N GLY A 64 -3.53 3.45 -10.96
CA GLY A 64 -3.02 3.49 -12.31
C GLY A 64 -4.12 3.48 -13.37
N LYS A 65 -3.71 3.64 -14.61
CA LYS A 65 -4.56 3.49 -15.79
C LYS A 65 -3.87 2.67 -16.86
N TRP A 66 -4.69 2.02 -17.67
CA TRP A 66 -4.25 1.22 -18.79
C TRP A 66 -4.03 2.13 -20.01
N ASP A 67 -2.77 2.48 -20.27
CA ASP A 67 -2.39 3.34 -21.39
C ASP A 67 -2.32 2.53 -22.67
N ARG A 68 -3.13 2.88 -23.67
CA ARG A 68 -3.04 2.31 -25.02
C ARG A 68 -1.90 2.99 -25.78
N THR A 69 -0.93 2.19 -26.19
CA THR A 69 0.10 2.61 -27.15
C THR A 69 -0.23 2.01 -28.52
N PRO A 70 -0.37 2.82 -29.58
CA PRO A 70 -0.44 2.29 -30.93
C PRO A 70 0.92 1.71 -31.29
N ILE A 71 0.99 0.41 -31.57
CA ILE A 71 2.07 -0.16 -32.36
C ILE A 71 1.57 -0.11 -33.80
N ASP A 72 2.13 0.81 -34.59
CA ASP A 72 1.95 1.00 -36.03
C ASP A 72 0.57 0.63 -36.62
N LYS A 73 -0.19 1.71 -36.86
CA LYS A 73 -1.35 1.90 -37.74
C LYS A 73 -2.44 0.84 -37.96
N ASP A 74 -2.33 -0.46 -37.67
CA ASP A 74 -3.44 -1.36 -38.03
C ASP A 74 -3.69 -2.64 -37.23
N ILE A 75 -2.83 -3.17 -36.34
CA ILE A 75 -3.10 -4.55 -35.85
C ILE A 75 -2.87 -4.81 -34.35
N PHE A 76 -2.00 -4.05 -33.65
CA PHE A 76 -1.71 -4.34 -32.25
C PHE A 76 -1.71 -3.08 -31.37
N GLN A 77 -2.72 -2.91 -30.53
CA GLN A 77 -2.66 -1.94 -29.43
C GLN A 77 -1.99 -2.62 -28.23
N THR A 78 -0.80 -2.19 -27.82
CA THR A 78 -0.27 -2.61 -26.52
C THR A 78 -0.77 -1.68 -25.43
N ILE A 79 -1.49 -2.23 -24.45
CA ILE A 79 -1.82 -1.58 -23.20
C ILE A 79 -0.67 -1.81 -22.24
N ARG A 80 -0.25 -0.73 -21.58
CA ARG A 80 0.73 -0.78 -20.50
C ARG A 80 0.16 -0.16 -19.24
N CYS A 81 0.67 -0.58 -18.10
CA CYS A 81 0.37 0.06 -16.83
C CYS A 81 1.03 1.44 -16.77
N SER A 82 0.29 2.49 -16.42
CA SER A 82 0.86 3.83 -16.20
C SER A 82 1.91 3.87 -15.08
N GLU A 83 1.75 3.02 -14.05
CA GLU A 83 2.60 3.05 -12.85
C GLU A 83 3.93 2.32 -13.01
N CYS A 84 3.94 1.21 -13.74
CA CYS A 84 5.16 0.40 -13.90
C CYS A 84 5.63 0.24 -15.35
N GLY A 85 4.87 0.73 -16.33
CA GLY A 85 5.20 0.64 -17.75
C GLY A 85 5.13 -0.77 -18.35
N LYS A 86 4.91 -1.82 -17.54
CA LYS A 86 4.84 -3.19 -18.06
C LYS A 86 3.58 -3.38 -18.90
N GLN A 87 3.75 -4.08 -20.02
CA GLN A 87 2.67 -4.43 -20.93
C GLN A 87 1.73 -5.44 -20.25
N ALA A 88 0.43 -5.22 -20.42
CA ALA A 88 -0.55 -6.24 -20.12
C ALA A 88 -0.54 -7.29 -21.24
N LEU A 89 -0.52 -8.57 -20.87
CA LEU A 89 -0.74 -9.65 -21.83
C LEU A 89 -2.21 -9.58 -22.28
N PHE A 90 -2.43 -9.41 -23.57
CA PHE A 90 -3.75 -9.54 -24.19
C PHE A 90 -3.95 -10.93 -24.76
N ALA A 91 -5.19 -11.41 -24.71
CA ALA A 91 -5.66 -12.35 -25.70
C ALA A 91 -6.49 -11.57 -26.72
N PHE A 92 -5.96 -11.37 -27.93
CA PHE A 92 -6.81 -11.07 -29.09
C PHE A 92 -7.47 -12.39 -29.50
N ASN A 93 -8.78 -12.41 -29.64
CA ASN A 93 -9.45 -13.46 -30.41
C ASN A 93 -10.23 -12.75 -31.52
N VAL A 94 -9.83 -13.00 -32.77
CA VAL A 94 -10.66 -12.66 -33.92
C VAL A 94 -11.77 -13.70 -33.95
N ASN A 95 -13.03 -13.27 -33.85
CA ASN A 95 -14.13 -14.20 -34.05
C ASN A 95 -14.15 -14.67 -35.53
N ALA A 96 -14.89 -15.72 -35.84
CA ALA A 96 -14.96 -16.29 -37.19
C ALA A 96 -15.47 -15.32 -38.28
N PHE A 97 -15.92 -14.12 -37.88
CA PHE A 97 -16.45 -13.07 -38.75
C PHE A 97 -15.46 -11.92 -38.97
N GLY A 98 -14.26 -11.99 -38.38
CA GLY A 98 -13.23 -10.96 -38.53
C GLY A 98 -13.44 -9.74 -37.64
N ASP A 99 -14.43 -9.76 -36.74
CA ASP A 99 -14.59 -8.69 -35.76
C ASP A 99 -13.59 -8.89 -34.62
N GLN A 100 -12.86 -7.82 -34.31
CA GLN A 100 -12.00 -7.75 -33.13
C GLN A 100 -12.87 -7.56 -31.88
N GLU A 101 -13.31 -8.66 -31.26
CA GLU A 101 -13.90 -8.57 -29.93
C GLU A 101 -12.80 -8.50 -28.88
N LEU A 102 -12.58 -7.30 -28.34
CA LEU A 102 -11.67 -7.05 -27.23
C LEU A 102 -12.30 -7.57 -25.92
N PHE A 103 -12.27 -8.89 -25.70
CA PHE A 103 -13.11 -9.53 -24.67
C PHE A 103 -12.65 -9.32 -23.22
N ARG A 104 -11.43 -8.79 -22.96
CA ARG A 104 -11.01 -8.52 -21.57
C ARG A 104 -9.98 -7.41 -21.47
N PHE A 105 -10.40 -6.28 -20.90
CA PHE A 105 -9.50 -5.29 -20.36
C PHE A 105 -8.61 -5.94 -19.29
N PRO A 106 -7.34 -5.53 -19.17
CA PRO A 106 -6.47 -6.15 -18.18
C PRO A 106 -7.02 -5.87 -16.78
N SER A 107 -6.80 -6.81 -15.86
CA SER A 107 -7.40 -6.91 -14.53
C SER A 107 -7.54 -5.58 -13.79
N GLU A 108 -8.48 -5.52 -12.83
CA GLU A 108 -8.66 -4.36 -11.93
C GLU A 108 -7.38 -3.95 -11.20
N TYR A 109 -6.38 -4.83 -11.17
CA TYR A 109 -5.05 -4.58 -10.67
C TYR A 109 -4.00 -4.94 -11.71
N CYS A 110 -2.91 -4.18 -11.80
CA CYS A 110 -1.76 -4.56 -12.61
C CYS A 110 -1.10 -5.82 -12.02
N PRO A 111 -0.96 -6.93 -12.75
CA PRO A 111 -0.36 -8.16 -12.22
C PRO A 111 1.15 -8.01 -11.94
N SER A 112 1.78 -6.98 -12.50
CA SER A 112 3.21 -6.75 -12.35
C SER A 112 3.58 -5.87 -11.16
N CYS A 113 2.70 -4.96 -10.73
CA CYS A 113 3.00 -4.01 -9.65
C CYS A 113 1.89 -3.83 -8.61
N GLY A 114 0.72 -4.48 -8.79
CA GLY A 114 -0.40 -4.38 -7.86
C GLY A 114 -1.17 -3.06 -7.91
N ALA A 115 -0.84 -2.13 -8.81
CA ALA A 115 -1.58 -0.87 -8.95
C ALA A 115 -3.05 -1.14 -9.30
N LYS A 116 -3.98 -0.48 -8.60
CA LYS A 116 -5.40 -0.54 -8.91
C LYS A 116 -5.70 0.31 -10.13
N MET A 117 -6.30 -0.29 -11.15
CA MET A 117 -6.48 0.29 -12.48
C MET A 117 -7.82 1.03 -12.59
N ASP A 118 -8.12 1.86 -11.59
CA ASP A 118 -9.37 2.64 -11.50
C ASP A 118 -9.24 4.07 -12.05
N GLY A 119 -8.07 4.43 -12.60
CA GLY A 119 -7.84 5.71 -13.27
C GLY A 119 -7.89 6.93 -12.36
N LYS A 120 -7.87 6.74 -11.03
CA LYS A 120 -7.82 7.87 -10.09
C LYS A 120 -6.45 8.54 -10.17
N GLU A 121 -6.42 9.81 -10.56
CA GLU A 121 -5.20 10.62 -10.56
C GLU A 121 -4.65 10.73 -9.13
N GLN A 122 -3.39 10.38 -8.94
CA GLN A 122 -2.64 10.81 -7.77
C GLN A 122 -2.44 12.32 -7.91
N ASN A 123 -3.20 13.12 -7.14
CA ASN A 123 -2.96 14.56 -7.02
C ASN A 123 -1.49 14.78 -6.64
N ARG A 124 -0.70 15.31 -7.58
CA ARG A 124 0.72 15.56 -7.44
C ARG A 124 0.98 17.06 -7.38
#